data_AF-A0A8S3CMM0-F1
#
_entry.id   AF-A0A8S3CMM0-F1
#
_cell.length_a   1.000
_cell.length_b   1.000
_cell.length_c   1.000
_cell.angle_alpha   90.00
_cell.angle_beta   90.00
_cell.angle_gamma   90.00
#
_symmetry.space_group_name_H-M   'P 1'
#
loop_
_entity.id
_entity.type
_entity.pdbx_description
1 polymer ?
#
loop_
_entity_poly.entity_id
_entity_poly.type
_entity_poly.pdbx_seq_one_letter_code
_entity_poly.pdbx_strand_id
1 'polypeptide(L)' 'MNKRHEFLVRSKRWNGFQAIYDDTSIDSNKYSIKFPNVSLPDMAALRFAVSSEDGTFIGQSFIPIAHIRSGYRYVV' A
#
# COMPACT_ATOMS: atom_id res chain seq x y z
N MET A 1 21.71 6.55 -7.82
CA MET A 1 20.36 7.01 -8.18
C MET A 1 19.36 6.06 -7.53
N ASN A 2 18.94 6.36 -6.31
CA ASN A 2 18.10 5.46 -5.50
C ASN A 2 16.69 5.45 -6.12
N LYS A 3 16.35 4.41 -6.89
CA LYS A 3 14.98 4.24 -7.39
C LYS A 3 14.10 3.95 -6.18
N ARG A 4 13.42 4.98 -5.69
CA ARG A 4 12.38 4.86 -4.67
C ARG A 4 11.25 4.05 -5.32
N HIS A 5 11.13 2.78 -4.94
CA HIS A 5 10.04 1.93 -5.41
C HIS A 5 8.78 2.29 -4.63
N GLU A 6 8.13 3.37 -5.03
CA GLU A 6 6.82 3.76 -4.51
C GLU A 6 5.75 2.97 -5.25
N PHE A 7 5.03 2.12 -4.52
CA PHE A 7 3.87 1.42 -5.05
C PHE A 7 2.65 2.31 -4.88
N LEU A 8 2.04 2.69 -6.01
CA LEU A 8 0.84 3.52 -6.04
C LEU A 8 -0.32 2.76 -6.70
N VAL A 9 -1.50 2.91 -6.11
CA VAL A 9 -2.77 2.42 -6.67
C VAL A 9 -3.47 3.61 -7.32
N ARG A 10 -4.14 3.39 -8.47
CA ARG A 10 -4.95 4.37 -9.17
C ARG A 10 -6.01 4.97 -8.26
N SER A 11 -6.24 6.26 -8.39
CA SER A 11 -7.33 6.92 -7.68
C SER A 11 -8.69 6.39 -8.14
N LYS A 12 -9.64 6.27 -7.20
CA LYS A 12 -11.05 5.97 -7.50
C LYS A 12 -11.84 7.25 -7.38
N ARG A 13 -12.30 7.73 -8.54
CA ARG A 13 -13.10 8.95 -8.65
C ARG A 13 -14.42 8.80 -7.91
N TRP A 14 -14.73 9.80 -7.08
CA TRP A 14 -16.08 10.04 -6.55
C TRP A 14 -16.64 8.91 -5.68
N ASN A 15 -15.77 8.15 -5.02
CA ASN A 15 -16.16 7.12 -4.06
C ASN A 15 -15.31 7.22 -2.78
N GLY A 16 -15.73 8.06 -1.84
CA GLY A 16 -15.06 8.25 -0.55
C GLY A 16 -15.60 7.36 0.59
N PHE A 17 -16.71 6.66 0.38
CA PHE A 17 -17.39 5.88 1.43
C PHE A 17 -16.99 4.41 1.40
N GLN A 18 -16.98 3.79 0.22
CA GLN A 18 -16.64 2.37 0.06
C GLN A 18 -15.88 2.15 -1.26
N ALA A 19 -14.67 2.71 -1.33
CA ALA A 19 -13.78 2.48 -2.46
C ALA A 19 -13.29 1.02 -2.46
N ILE A 20 -13.48 0.34 -3.59
CA ILE A 20 -12.96 -1.01 -3.81
C ILE A 20 -11.80 -0.91 -4.82
N TYR A 21 -10.62 -1.32 -4.37
CA TYR A 21 -9.42 -1.43 -5.19
C TYR A 21 -9.15 -2.91 -5.45
N ASP A 22 -9.03 -3.27 -6.72
CA ASP A 22 -8.80 -4.62 -7.22
C ASP A 22 -7.44 -4.71 -7.94
N ASP A 23 -7.10 -5.89 -8.45
CA ASP A 23 -5.83 -6.14 -9.14
C ASP A 23 -5.65 -5.30 -10.42
N THR A 24 -6.74 -4.74 -10.97
CA THR A 24 -6.70 -3.82 -12.13
C THR A 24 -6.38 -2.37 -11.75
N SER A 25 -6.39 -2.07 -10.45
CA SER A 25 -6.22 -0.71 -9.93
C SER A 25 -4.75 -0.34 -9.69
N ILE A 26 -3.77 -1.21 -9.94
CA ILE A 26 -2.34 -0.91 -9.75
C ILE A 26 -1.78 -0.20 -10.99
N ASP A 27 -1.21 1.01 -10.84
CA ASP A 27 -0.67 1.80 -11.96
C ASP A 27 0.65 1.24 -12.52
N SER A 28 1.35 0.47 -11.70
CA SER A 28 2.48 -0.34 -12.16
C SER A 28 1.91 -1.52 -12.95
N ASN A 29 2.36 -1.76 -14.19
CA ASN A 29 2.03 -2.92 -15.05
C ASN A 29 2.32 -4.33 -14.43
N LYS A 30 2.43 -4.43 -13.10
CA LYS A 30 2.54 -5.63 -12.28
C LYS A 30 1.32 -5.70 -11.38
N TYR A 31 0.46 -6.69 -11.64
CA TYR A 31 -0.73 -7.10 -10.87
C TYR A 31 -0.47 -7.49 -9.40
N SER A 32 0.67 -7.14 -8.80
CA SER A 32 0.97 -7.51 -7.42
C SER A 32 2.06 -6.62 -6.83
N ILE A 33 1.73 -5.91 -5.74
CA ILE A 33 2.73 -5.32 -4.85
C ILE A 33 3.44 -6.48 -4.16
N LYS A 34 4.66 -6.80 -4.62
CA LYS A 34 5.48 -7.88 -4.08
C LYS A 34 6.80 -7.33 -3.61
N PHE A 35 7.18 -7.74 -2.40
CA PHE A 35 8.51 -7.54 -1.82
C PHE A 35 9.23 -8.90 -1.86
N PRO A 36 9.88 -9.25 -2.99
CA PRO A 36 10.39 -10.61 -3.20
C PRO A 36 11.50 -11.00 -2.23
N ASN A 37 12.26 -10.01 -1.72
CA ASN A 37 13.30 -10.24 -0.74
C ASN A 37 13.33 -9.07 0.26
N VAL A 38 13.23 -9.39 1.54
CA VAL A 38 13.39 -8.45 2.66
C VAL A 38 14.50 -9.02 3.54
N SER A 39 15.72 -8.49 3.39
CA SER A 39 16.91 -9.05 4.04
C SER A 39 16.91 -8.92 5.57
N LEU A 40 16.24 -7.91 6.12
CA LEU A 40 16.17 -7.62 7.55
C LEU A 40 14.72 -7.32 7.97
N PRO A 41 13.89 -8.36 8.17
CA PRO A 41 12.47 -8.18 8.48
C PRO A 41 12.22 -7.52 9.85
N ASP A 42 13.10 -7.74 10.84
CA ASP A 42 12.95 -7.20 12.20
C ASP A 42 13.13 -5.68 12.27
N MET A 43 13.89 -5.11 11.33
CA MET A 43 14.07 -3.66 11.20
C MET A 43 13.09 -3.03 10.21
N ALA A 44 12.36 -3.85 9.45
CA ALA A 44 11.51 -3.37 8.39
C ALA A 44 10.06 -3.19 8.86
N ALA A 45 9.44 -2.10 8.39
CA ALA A 45 8.03 -1.82 8.60
C ALA A 45 7.35 -1.53 7.27
N LEU A 46 6.14 -2.05 7.12
CA LEU A 46 5.25 -1.75 6.01
C LEU A 46 4.45 -0.49 6.36
N ARG A 47 4.35 0.44 5.42
CA ARG A 47 3.55 1.66 5.55
C ARG A 47 2.42 1.62 4.53
N PHE A 48 1.19 1.73 5.02
CA PHE A 48 0.03 2.05 4.20
C PHE A 48 -0.27 3.53 4.37
N ALA A 49 -0.39 4.27 3.28
CA ALA A 49 -0.79 5.67 3.29
C ALA A 49 -1.91 5.87 2.29
N VAL A 50 -2.93 6.62 2.68
CA VAL A 50 -4.09 6.95 1.85
C VAL A 50 -4.14 8.46 1.69
N SER A 51 -4.25 8.88 0.44
CA SER A 51 -4.41 10.27 0.04
C SER A 51 -5.63 10.40 -0.86
N SER A 52 -6.25 11.57 -0.82
CA SER A 52 -7.31 12.00 -1.73
C SER A 52 -6.74 12.29 -3.13
N GLU A 53 -7.62 12.45 -4.13
CA GLU A 53 -7.23 12.67 -5.54
C GLU A 53 -6.43 13.97 -5.75
N ASP A 54 -6.66 14.96 -4.89
CA ASP A 54 -5.93 16.24 -4.83
C ASP A 54 -4.57 16.12 -4.12
N GLY A 55 -4.21 14.92 -3.64
CA GLY A 55 -2.99 14.67 -2.88
C GLY A 55 -3.13 14.96 -1.39
N THR A 56 -4.31 15.38 -0.91
CA THR A 56 -4.54 15.64 0.51
C THR A 56 -4.41 14.35 1.31
N PHE A 57 -3.61 14.38 2.37
CA PHE A 57 -3.39 13.24 3.25
C PHE A 57 -4.66 12.90 4.04
N ILE A 58 -5.11 11.65 3.96
CA ILE A 58 -6.28 11.16 4.72
C ILE A 58 -5.81 10.41 5.97
N GLY A 59 -4.84 9.49 5.81
CA GLY A 59 -4.39 8.66 6.92
C GLY A 59 -3.25 7.72 6.54
N GLN A 60 -2.64 7.11 7.57
CA GLN A 60 -1.61 6.10 7.40
C GLN A 60 -1.60 5.10 8.56
N SER A 61 -1.08 3.91 8.31
CA SER A 61 -0.82 2.89 9.32
C SER A 61 0.53 2.22 9.05
N PHE A 62 1.24 1.89 10.13
CA PHE A 62 2.56 1.24 10.10
C PHE A 62 2.46 -0.14 10.72
N ILE A 63 2.90 -1.16 9.97
CA ILE A 63 2.87 -2.56 10.42
C ILE A 63 4.30 -3.11 10.38
N PRO A 64 4.88 -3.49 11.53
CA PRO A 64 6.18 -4.16 11.56
C PRO A 64 6.13 -5.47 10.75
N ILE A 65 7.11 -5.70 9.87
CA ILE A 65 7.12 -6.90 9.02
C ILE A 65 7.28 -8.16 9.89
N ALA A 66 8.06 -8.09 10.97
CA ALA A 66 8.22 -9.20 11.91
C ALA A 66 6.89 -9.70 12.52
N HIS A 67 5.89 -8.83 12.68
CA HIS A 67 4.62 -9.15 13.35
C HIS A 67 3.41 -9.19 12.40
N ILE A 68 3.64 -9.00 11.10
CA ILE A 68 2.55 -9.01 10.13
C ILE A 68 1.94 -10.41 10.07
N ARG A 69 0.61 -10.46 10.12
CA ARG A 69 -0.13 -11.71 10.03
C ARG A 69 -0.73 -11.84 8.64
N SER A 70 -0.63 -13.02 8.03
CA SER A 70 -1.20 -13.29 6.72
C SER A 70 -2.74 -13.34 6.71
N GLY A 71 -3.32 -13.32 5.52
CA GLY A 71 -4.77 -13.38 5.28
C GLY A 71 -5.43 -12.01 5.06
N TYR A 72 -6.74 -12.02 4.78
CA TYR A 72 -7.54 -10.80 4.64
C TYR A 72 -7.77 -10.15 6.00
N ARG A 73 -7.42 -8.86 6.10
CA ARG A 73 -7.49 -8.11 7.36
C ARG A 73 -7.88 -6.66 7.10
N TYR A 74 -8.64 -6.10 8.04
CA TYR A 74 -8.74 -4.67 8.18
C TYR A 74 -7.42 -4.12 8.74
N VAL A 75 -6.96 -3.03 8.16
CA VAL A 75 -5.87 -2.22 8.70
C VAL A 75 -6.53 -1.05 9.41
N VAL A 76 -6.27 -0.95 10.72
CA VAL A 76 -6.76 0.13 11.57
C VAL A 76 -5.65 1.15 11.78
#